data_AF-A0A540NI04-F1
#
_entry.id   AF-A0A540NI04-F1
#
_cell.length_a   1.000
_cell.length_b   1.000
_cell.length_c   1.000
_cell.angle_alpha   90.00
_cell.angle_beta   90.00
_cell.angle_gamma   90.00
#
_symmetry.space_group_name_H-M   'P 1'
#
loop_
_entity.id
_entity.type
_entity.pdbx_description
1 polymer ?
#
loop_
_entity_poly.entity_id
_entity_poly.type
_entity_poly.pdbx_seq_one_letter_code
_entity_poly.pdbx_strand_id
1 'polypeptide(L)' 'MADESQKWVLMVTAQTPTNIVVIKYWGKMDEKLILLVNDSISLTLDPAHLCTTTTVSVSPTFD' A
#
# COMPACT_ATOMS: atom_id res chain seq x y z
N MET A 1 0.70 39.14 -10.90
CA MET A 1 1.85 38.29 -11.25
C MET A 1 2.13 37.42 -10.05
N ALA A 2 1.32 36.38 -9.84
CA ALA A 2 1.39 35.54 -8.66
C ALA A 2 1.67 34.09 -9.12
N ASP A 3 2.78 33.56 -8.62
CA ASP A 3 3.07 32.15 -8.38
C ASP A 3 3.07 31.15 -9.55
N GLU A 4 3.91 31.37 -10.57
CA GLU A 4 4.34 30.29 -11.47
C GLU A 4 5.52 29.46 -10.89
N SER A 5 5.94 29.74 -9.65
CA SER A 5 7.20 29.24 -9.08
C SER A 5 7.13 27.82 -8.50
N GLN A 6 5.95 27.20 -8.40
CA GLN A 6 5.76 25.92 -7.68
C GLN A 6 4.93 24.89 -8.48
N LYS A 7 5.06 24.84 -9.82
CA LYS A 7 4.33 23.86 -10.64
C LYS A 7 5.18 22.63 -10.96
N TRP A 8 5.34 21.76 -9.98
CA TRP A 8 6.01 20.46 -10.14
C TRP A 8 5.08 19.32 -9.68
N VAL A 9 5.26 18.14 -10.27
CA VAL A 9 4.59 16.91 -9.85
C VAL A 9 5.65 15.83 -9.67
N LEU A 10 5.82 15.34 -8.45
CA LEU A 10 6.67 14.18 -8.17
C LEU A 10 5.78 12.94 -8.16
N MET A 11 6.23 11.88 -8.81
CA MET A 11 5.49 10.62 -8.87
C MET A 11 6.41 9.45 -8.56
N VAL A 12 5.87 8.48 -7.83
CA VAL A 12 6.54 7.20 -7.57
C VAL A 12 5.54 6.08 -7.86
N THR A 13 5.99 5.10 -8.64
CA THR A 13 5.23 3.89 -8.95
C THR A 13 5.83 2.71 -8.22
N ALA A 14 4.99 1.95 -7.52
CA ALA A 14 5.37 0.71 -6.86
C ALA A 14 4.44 -0.42 -7.29
N GLN A 15 5.00 -1.63 -7.34
CA GLN A 15 4.27 -2.87 -7.59
C GLN A 15 4.39 -3.76 -6.35
N THR A 16 3.28 -4.32 -5.88
CA THR A 16 3.24 -5.15 -4.67
C THR A 16 2.51 -6.47 -4.95
N PRO A 17 3.11 -7.63 -4.60
CA PRO A 17 2.47 -8.93 -4.78
C PRO A 17 1.38 -9.17 -3.71
N THR A 18 0.41 -10.02 -4.05
CA THR A 18 -0.55 -10.53 -3.06
C THR A 18 0.03 -11.72 -2.28
N ASN A 19 -0.55 -12.04 -1.13
CA ASN A 19 -0.17 -13.20 -0.32
C ASN A 19 -1.36 -14.13 -0.07
N ILE A 20 -1.09 -15.41 0.18
CA ILE A 20 -2.07 -16.40 0.65
C ILE A 20 -1.59 -16.96 1.99
N VAL A 21 -2.46 -16.91 2.98
CA VAL A 21 -2.17 -17.29 4.36
C VAL A 21 -2.30 -18.80 4.56
N VAL A 22 -1.26 -19.45 5.10
CA VAL A 22 -1.25 -20.88 5.46
C VAL A 22 -1.53 -21.11 6.95
N ILE A 23 -1.11 -20.18 7.83
CA ILE A 23 -1.57 -20.11 9.23
C ILE A 23 -2.43 -18.87 9.38
N LYS A 24 -3.73 -19.07 9.60
CA LYS A 24 -4.76 -18.04 9.42
C LYS A 24 -4.59 -16.82 10.34
N TYR A 25 -4.69 -15.64 9.72
CA TYR A 25 -4.99 -14.36 10.36
C TYR A 25 -6.49 -14.35 10.68
N TRP A 26 -6.92 -14.58 11.93
CA TRP A 26 -8.34 -14.55 12.28
C TRP A 26 -8.61 -14.18 13.75
N GLY A 27 -9.42 -13.13 13.94
CA GLY A 27 -9.71 -12.54 15.25
C GLY A 27 -8.81 -11.34 15.56
N LYS A 28 -9.42 -10.25 16.04
CA LYS A 28 -8.71 -9.04 16.45
C LYS A 28 -8.78 -8.90 17.96
N MET A 29 -7.64 -8.68 18.59
CA MET A 29 -7.55 -8.31 20.00
C MET A 29 -7.91 -6.83 20.19
N ASP A 30 -7.46 -5.97 19.27
CA ASP A 30 -7.77 -4.54 19.22
C ASP A 30 -8.16 -4.16 17.79
N GLU A 31 -9.38 -3.68 17.58
CA GLU A 31 -9.87 -3.31 16.25
C GLU A 31 -9.34 -1.98 15.73
N LYS A 32 -9.02 -1.05 16.64
CA LYS A 32 -8.53 0.29 16.28
C LYS A 32 -7.09 0.23 15.79
N LEU A 33 -6.26 -0.55 16.49
CA LEU A 33 -4.87 -0.77 16.12
C LEU A 33 -4.68 -1.95 15.16
N ILE A 34 -5.73 -2.75 14.94
CA ILE A 34 -5.71 -3.96 14.09
C ILE A 34 -4.71 -4.98 14.65
N LEU A 35 -4.70 -5.18 15.97
CA LEU A 35 -3.84 -6.19 16.62
C LEU A 35 -4.51 -7.55 16.61
N LEU A 36 -3.71 -8.57 16.33
CA LEU A 36 -4.15 -9.95 16.22
C LEU A 36 -4.13 -10.69 17.55
N VAL A 37 -4.98 -11.71 17.63
CA VAL A 37 -4.95 -12.70 18.73
C VAL A 37 -3.89 -13.77 18.53
N ASN A 38 -3.39 -13.97 17.30
CA ASN A 38 -2.37 -14.97 16.97
C ASN A 38 -1.51 -14.53 15.79
N ASP A 39 -0.30 -15.08 15.72
CA ASP A 39 0.58 -14.91 14.56
C ASP A 39 0.01 -15.60 13.32
N SER A 40 0.42 -15.12 12.13
CA SER A 40 0.06 -15.71 10.84
C SER A 40 1.29 -15.94 9.98
N ILE A 41 1.22 -16.93 9.10
CA ILE A 41 2.27 -17.23 8.12
C ILE A 41 1.62 -17.27 6.74
N SER A 42 2.22 -16.60 5.75
CA SER A 42 1.70 -16.52 4.38
C SER A 42 2.79 -16.78 3.35
N LEU A 43 2.38 -17.23 2.17
CA LEU A 43 3.20 -17.30 0.97
C LEU A 43 2.92 -16.07 0.09
N THR A 44 3.98 -15.41 -0.36
CA THR A 44 3.88 -14.34 -1.37
C THR A 44 3.76 -14.93 -2.76
N LEU A 45 2.78 -14.49 -3.55
CA LEU A 45 2.60 -14.93 -4.93
C LEU A 45 3.52 -14.19 -5.89
N ASP A 46 3.80 -14.80 -7.04
CA ASP A 46 4.62 -14.18 -8.08
C ASP A 46 3.92 -12.94 -8.66
N PRO A 47 4.56 -11.74 -8.60
CA PRO A 47 3.99 -10.50 -9.11
C PRO A 47 3.78 -10.49 -10.63
N ALA A 48 4.39 -11.41 -11.39
CA ALA A 48 4.14 -11.56 -12.83
C ALA A 48 2.70 -12.01 -13.14
N HIS A 49 2.06 -12.70 -12.19
CA HIS A 49 0.70 -13.20 -12.35
C HIS A 49 -0.33 -12.36 -11.59
N LEU A 50 -0.05 -12.02 -10.33
CA LEU A 50 -0.99 -11.33 -9.46
C LEU A 50 -0.26 -10.29 -8.60
N CYS A 51 -0.48 -9.02 -8.91
CA CYS A 51 0.04 -7.89 -8.17
C CYS A 51 -0.89 -6.68 -8.28
N THR A 52 -0.62 -5.66 -7.48
CA THR A 52 -1.21 -4.33 -7.62
C THR A 52 -0.10 -3.34 -7.92
N THR A 53 -0.31 -2.51 -8.95
CA THR A 53 0.58 -1.40 -9.30
C THR A 53 -0.10 -0.10 -8.90
N THR A 54 0.57 0.68 -8.06
CA THR A 54 0.05 1.96 -7.57
C THR A 54 1.07 3.05 -7.85
N THR A 55 0.60 4.15 -8.45
CA THR A 55 1.38 5.37 -8.63
C THR A 55 0.85 6.44 -7.70
N VAL A 56 1.71 6.97 -6.84
CA VAL A 56 1.38 8.10 -5.96
C VAL A 56 2.04 9.35 -6.53
N SER A 57 1.27 10.44 -6.60
CA SER A 57 1.74 11.74 -7.04
C SER A 57 1.58 12.77 -5.93
N VAL A 58 2.53 13.71 -5.85
CA VAL A 58 2.46 14.88 -4.97
C VAL A 58 2.82 16.12 -5.76
N SER A 59 2.03 17.17 -5.58
CA SER A 59 2.20 18.46 -6.24
C SER A 59 1.60 19.56 -5.35
N PRO A 60 2.22 20.75 -5.27
CA PRO A 60 1.62 21.91 -4.61
C PRO A 60 0.31 22.38 -5.24
N THR A 61 -0.03 21.90 -6.45
CA THR A 61 -1.26 22.26 -7.18
C THR A 61 -2.41 21.27 -6.94
N PHE A 62 -2.22 20.22 -6.15
CA PHE A 62 -3.30 19.29 -5.78
C PHE A 62 -4.08 19.86 -4.59
N ASP A 63 -5.42 19.94 -4.72
CA ASP A 63 -6.36 20.39 -3.68
C ASP A 63 -6.64 19.30 -2.63
#